data_AF-A0A8J6L5W1-F1
#
_entry.id   AF-A0A8J6L5W1-F1
#
_cell.length_a   1.000
_cell.length_b   1.000
_cell.length_c   1.000
_cell.angle_alpha   90.00
_cell.angle_beta   90.00
_cell.angle_gamma   90.00
#
_symmetry.space_group_name_H-M   'P 1'
#
loop_
_entity.id
_entity.type
_entity.pdbx_description
1 polymer ?
#
loop_
_entity_poly.entity_id
_entity_poly.type
_entity_poly.pdbx_seq_one_letter_code
_entity_poly.pdbx_strand_id
1 'polypeptide(L)'
;MDKEMKTTMIREMRDKIKTLRKELAAVREENGELRKELATVREEMRGREEKGQLEKADWMKRMEMIEEKMEQREKKERKNNVIITGIGAISGNVERGVEEWLEREIGVKVNVKEAFKINKDKMMLAKIENWEQKKNIMLNDDLTKEERETQKKLRELAREERDRGKRTGETEENLLEEDDSARKCTRRRGGDEERENRNGKEGEEREKVQEVTRGQFEDRTYAAKCEREREGNGEKYGAKTAGRWMKE
;
A
#
# COMPACT_ATOMS: atom_id res chain seq x y z
N MET A 1 12.17 46.34 -71.61
CA MET A 1 12.71 46.03 -70.26
C MET A 1 13.17 44.57 -70.19
N ASP A 2 14.12 44.13 -71.04
CA ASP A 2 13.82 42.84 -71.68
C ASP A 2 14.68 41.61 -71.36
N LYS A 3 15.89 41.73 -70.82
CA LYS A 3 16.66 40.53 -70.44
C LYS A 3 17.40 40.69 -69.11
N GLU A 4 18.07 41.83 -68.92
CA GLU A 4 18.84 42.10 -67.70
C GLU A 4 17.95 42.13 -66.45
N MET A 5 16.80 42.82 -66.52
CA MET A 5 15.84 42.89 -65.41
C MET A 5 15.23 41.52 -65.06
N LYS A 6 15.04 40.64 -66.05
CA LYS A 6 14.60 39.26 -65.80
C LYS A 6 15.70 38.45 -65.13
N THR A 7 16.95 38.61 -65.55
CA THR A 7 18.08 37.90 -64.94
C THR A 7 18.35 38.32 -63.49
N THR A 8 18.21 39.61 -63.16
CA THR A 8 18.34 40.09 -61.77
C THR A 8 17.21 39.54 -60.90
N MET A 9 15.96 39.60 -61.37
CA MET A 9 14.81 39.05 -60.65
C MET A 9 14.94 37.53 -60.42
N ILE A 10 15.38 36.77 -61.42
CA ILE A 10 15.64 35.31 -61.27
C ILE A 10 16.72 35.05 -60.24
N ARG A 11 17.79 35.88 -60.19
CA ARG A 11 18.85 35.74 -59.20
C ARG A 11 18.34 35.99 -57.79
N GLU A 12 17.60 37.08 -57.57
CA GLU A 12 17.00 37.39 -56.28
C GLU A 12 16.02 36.29 -55.81
N MET A 13 15.18 35.79 -56.72
CA MET A 13 14.28 34.66 -56.42
C MET A 13 15.07 33.41 -56.02
N ARG A 14 16.18 33.11 -56.70
CA ARG A 14 17.02 31.95 -56.38
C ARG A 14 17.67 32.10 -55.00
N ASP A 15 18.11 33.30 -54.64
CA ASP A 15 18.71 33.56 -53.34
C ASP A 15 17.65 33.49 -52.21
N LYS A 16 16.44 34.02 -52.43
CA LYS A 16 15.29 33.84 -51.52
C LYS A 16 14.90 32.36 -51.35
N ILE A 17 14.91 31.56 -52.42
CA ILE A 17 14.64 30.12 -52.31
C ILE A 17 15.73 29.42 -51.49
N LYS A 18 17.00 29.83 -51.61
CA LYS A 18 18.10 29.28 -50.81
C LYS A 18 17.95 29.65 -49.33
N THR A 19 17.58 30.88 -49.00
CA THR A 19 17.35 31.30 -47.60
C THR A 19 16.17 30.54 -47.00
N LEU A 20 15.04 30.48 -47.70
CA LEU A 20 13.86 29.72 -47.24
C LEU A 20 14.15 28.24 -47.01
N ARG A 21 15.00 27.62 -47.84
CA ARG A 21 15.42 26.22 -47.62
C ARG A 21 16.25 26.04 -46.35
N LYS A 22 17.11 27.01 -46.02
CA LYS A 22 17.89 26.98 -44.77
C LYS A 22 16.99 27.17 -43.55
N GLU A 23 16.07 28.13 -43.60
CA GLU A 23 15.08 28.37 -42.55
C GLU A 23 14.19 27.12 -42.34
N LEU A 24 13.73 26.49 -43.43
CA LEU A 24 12.95 25.25 -43.33
C LEU A 24 13.74 24.10 -42.71
N ALA A 25 15.06 24.02 -42.96
CA ALA A 25 15.92 23.02 -42.33
C ALA A 25 16.07 23.26 -40.83
N ALA A 26 16.32 24.50 -40.42
CA ALA A 26 16.38 24.90 -39.00
C ALA A 26 15.06 24.59 -38.27
N VAL A 27 13.92 24.97 -38.85
CA VAL A 27 12.60 24.68 -38.27
C VAL A 27 12.34 23.17 -38.13
N ARG A 28 12.87 22.34 -39.04
CA ARG A 28 12.75 20.88 -38.93
C ARG A 28 13.61 20.31 -37.80
N GLU A 29 14.78 20.89 -37.59
CA GLU A 29 15.69 20.51 -36.50
C GLU A 29 15.07 20.86 -35.14
N GLU A 30 14.61 22.11 -34.98
CA GLU A 30 13.90 22.57 -33.77
C GLU A 30 12.67 21.72 -33.47
N ASN A 31 11.86 21.40 -34.49
CA ASN A 31 10.71 20.49 -34.31
C ASN A 31 11.13 19.07 -33.91
N GLY A 32 12.31 18.61 -34.35
CA GLY A 32 12.89 17.34 -33.95
C GLY A 32 13.28 17.32 -32.48
N GLU A 33 13.87 18.41 -31.99
CA GLU A 33 14.26 18.59 -30.59
C GLU A 33 13.03 18.70 -29.68
N LEU A 34 12.05 19.54 -30.04
CA LEU A 34 10.79 19.67 -29.30
C LEU A 34 10.04 18.35 -29.17
N ARG A 35 10.07 17.49 -30.20
CA ARG A 35 9.49 16.15 -30.12
C ARG A 35 10.19 15.24 -29.11
N LYS A 36 11.52 15.36 -28.98
CA LYS A 36 12.28 14.60 -27.97
C LYS A 36 11.97 15.10 -26.57
N GLU A 37 11.95 16.41 -26.36
CA GLU A 37 11.57 17.01 -25.07
C GLU A 37 10.12 16.64 -24.67
N LEU A 38 9.21 16.64 -25.64
CA LEU A 38 7.82 16.24 -25.36
C LEU A 38 7.70 14.75 -25.04
N ALA A 39 8.58 13.90 -25.57
CA ALA A 39 8.65 12.49 -25.20
C ALA A 39 9.19 12.30 -23.77
N THR A 40 10.27 13.00 -23.40
CA THR A 40 10.84 12.90 -22.04
C THR A 40 9.86 13.42 -20.99
N VAL A 41 9.18 14.54 -21.23
CA VAL A 41 8.16 15.07 -20.33
C VAL A 41 7.00 14.09 -20.13
N ARG A 42 6.58 13.39 -21.20
CA ARG A 42 5.53 12.36 -21.09
C ARG A 42 5.96 11.18 -20.23
N GLU A 43 7.21 10.72 -20.37
CA GLU A 43 7.75 9.65 -19.55
C GLU A 43 7.86 10.07 -18.08
N GLU A 44 8.34 11.29 -17.80
CA GLU A 44 8.40 11.82 -16.44
C GLU A 44 7.02 11.94 -15.79
N MET A 45 6.02 12.42 -16.54
CA MET A 45 4.64 12.52 -16.04
C MET A 45 4.08 11.15 -15.70
N ARG A 46 4.29 10.16 -16.57
CA ARG A 46 3.87 8.77 -16.31
C ARG A 46 4.56 8.20 -15.08
N GLY A 47 5.87 8.41 -14.94
CA GLY A 47 6.62 7.95 -13.76
C GLY A 47 6.15 8.61 -12.45
N ARG A 48 5.74 9.88 -12.49
CA ARG A 48 5.15 10.58 -11.34
C ARG A 48 3.75 10.03 -10.99
N GLU A 49 2.94 9.74 -11.99
CA GLU A 49 1.61 9.14 -11.78
C GLU A 49 1.71 7.75 -11.14
N GLU A 50 2.61 6.89 -11.64
CA GLU A 50 2.84 5.55 -11.08
C GLU A 50 3.34 5.62 -9.63
N LYS A 51 4.28 6.53 -9.32
CA LYS A 51 4.73 6.79 -7.95
C LYS A 51 3.60 7.29 -7.05
N GLY A 52 2.80 8.23 -7.55
CA GLY A 52 1.65 8.76 -6.80
C GLY A 52 0.58 7.70 -6.53
N GLN A 53 0.38 6.74 -7.44
CA GLN A 53 -0.53 5.61 -7.22
C GLN A 53 0.00 4.65 -6.15
N LEU A 54 1.29 4.32 -6.17
CA LEU A 54 1.92 3.48 -5.15
C LEU A 54 1.85 4.12 -3.76
N GLU A 55 2.18 5.41 -3.65
CA GLU A 55 2.08 6.14 -2.37
C GLU A 55 0.63 6.16 -1.85
N LYS A 56 -0.35 6.39 -2.73
CA LYS A 56 -1.77 6.32 -2.34
C LYS A 56 -2.16 4.93 -1.84
N ALA A 57 -1.70 3.87 -2.49
CA ALA A 57 -1.96 2.49 -2.06
C ALA A 57 -1.35 2.21 -0.68
N ASP A 58 -0.11 2.66 -0.43
CA ASP A 58 0.54 2.52 0.87
C ASP A 58 -0.18 3.30 1.97
N TRP A 59 -0.64 4.52 1.67
CA TRP A 59 -1.45 5.31 2.61
C TRP A 59 -2.79 4.65 2.93
N MET A 60 -3.48 4.09 1.93
CA MET A 60 -4.73 3.34 2.16
C MET A 60 -4.52 2.15 3.10
N LYS A 61 -3.47 1.34 2.87
CA LYS A 61 -3.13 0.22 3.77
C LYS A 61 -2.81 0.67 5.19
N ARG A 62 -2.12 1.81 5.35
CA ARG A 62 -1.84 2.38 6.68
C ARG A 62 -3.10 2.84 7.40
N MET A 63 -4.03 3.46 6.67
CA MET A 63 -5.32 3.86 7.24
C MET A 63 -6.12 2.65 7.69
N GLU A 64 -6.22 1.62 6.86
CA GLU A 64 -6.90 0.37 7.21
C GLU A 64 -6.31 -0.28 8.47
N MET A 65 -4.98 -0.35 8.59
CA MET A 65 -4.33 -0.86 9.81
C MET A 65 -4.60 0.01 11.05
N ILE A 66 -4.74 1.32 10.89
CA ILE A 66 -5.05 2.22 12.01
C ILE A 66 -6.50 2.04 12.43
N GLU A 67 -7.44 1.98 11.48
CA GLU A 67 -8.85 1.72 11.73
C GLU A 67 -9.04 0.38 12.44
N GLU A 68 -8.40 -0.71 11.97
CA GLU A 68 -8.47 -2.02 12.63
C GLU A 68 -7.91 -1.96 14.05
N LYS A 69 -6.78 -1.27 14.27
CA LYS A 69 -6.20 -1.11 15.61
C LYS A 69 -7.10 -0.30 16.54
N MET A 70 -7.79 0.71 16.03
CA MET A 70 -8.75 1.49 16.81
C MET A 70 -9.97 0.64 17.16
N GLU A 71 -10.52 -0.08 16.20
CA GLU A 71 -11.65 -0.98 16.41
C GLU A 71 -11.31 -2.08 17.43
N GLN A 72 -10.11 -2.67 17.35
CA GLN A 72 -9.65 -3.66 18.33
C GLN A 72 -9.48 -3.08 19.74
N ARG A 73 -9.04 -1.82 19.87
CA ARG A 73 -8.95 -1.14 21.18
C ARG A 73 -10.34 -0.87 21.73
N GLU A 74 -11.24 -0.33 20.92
CA GLU A 74 -12.62 -0.10 21.32
C GLU A 74 -13.30 -1.41 21.74
N LYS A 75 -13.11 -2.49 20.99
CA LYS A 75 -13.58 -3.83 21.37
C LYS A 75 -13.01 -4.25 22.71
N LYS A 76 -11.70 -4.09 22.94
CA LYS A 76 -11.08 -4.45 24.24
C LYS A 76 -11.61 -3.62 25.41
N GLU A 77 -11.83 -2.32 25.20
CA GLU A 77 -12.37 -1.43 26.23
C GLU A 77 -13.85 -1.71 26.52
N ARG A 78 -14.64 -2.06 25.50
CA ARG A 78 -16.07 -2.38 25.64
C ARG A 78 -16.35 -3.83 25.99
N LYS A 79 -15.38 -4.74 25.84
CA LYS A 79 -15.52 -6.16 26.16
C LYS A 79 -16.05 -6.35 27.57
N ASN A 80 -15.63 -5.53 28.53
CA ASN A 80 -16.07 -5.67 29.91
C ASN A 80 -17.26 -4.76 30.28
N ASN A 81 -17.81 -4.02 29.32
CA ASN A 81 -18.97 -3.18 29.53
C ASN A 81 -20.25 -4.00 29.37
N VAL A 82 -21.20 -3.78 30.26
CA VAL A 82 -22.54 -4.36 30.23
C VAL A 82 -23.55 -3.23 30.31
N ILE A 83 -24.56 -3.25 29.41
CA ILE A 83 -25.66 -2.30 29.44
C ILE A 83 -26.81 -2.96 30.18
N ILE A 84 -27.12 -2.42 31.36
CA ILE A 84 -28.22 -2.90 32.17
C ILE A 84 -29.42 -1.98 31.95
N THR A 85 -30.49 -2.57 31.44
CA THR A 85 -31.76 -1.89 31.20
C THR A 85 -32.78 -2.29 32.25
N GLY A 86 -33.63 -1.35 32.68
CA GLY A 86 -34.79 -1.66 33.53
C GLY A 86 -34.55 -1.51 35.03
N ILE A 87 -33.33 -1.13 35.44
CA ILE A 87 -33.11 -0.72 36.82
C ILE A 87 -33.74 0.66 37.02
N GLY A 88 -34.61 0.75 38.02
CA GLY A 88 -35.25 2.01 38.42
C GLY A 88 -34.23 3.04 38.93
N ALA A 89 -34.70 4.26 39.21
CA ALA A 89 -33.82 5.30 39.73
C ALA A 89 -33.24 4.90 41.10
N ILE A 90 -31.99 4.44 41.11
CA ILE A 90 -31.23 4.20 42.34
C ILE A 90 -30.82 5.56 42.90
N SER A 91 -31.34 5.91 44.07
CA SER A 91 -30.88 7.06 44.83
C SER A 91 -29.63 6.68 45.61
N GLY A 92 -28.45 7.12 45.17
CA GLY A 92 -27.18 6.92 45.89
C GLY A 92 -26.03 6.48 44.99
N ASN A 93 -25.12 5.69 45.55
CA ASN A 93 -23.96 5.18 44.81
C ASN A 93 -24.42 4.12 43.79
N VAL A 94 -24.22 4.42 42.50
CA VAL A 94 -24.71 3.63 41.37
C VAL A 94 -24.06 2.25 41.32
N GLU A 95 -22.78 2.16 41.67
CA GLU A 95 -21.99 0.93 41.64
C GLU A 95 -22.58 -0.16 42.54
N ARG A 96 -22.73 0.15 43.83
CA ARG A 96 -23.32 -0.76 44.82
C ARG A 96 -24.75 -1.15 44.45
N GLY A 97 -25.53 -0.21 43.89
CA GLY A 97 -26.88 -0.48 43.45
C GLY A 97 -26.95 -1.47 42.28
N VAL A 98 -25.98 -1.41 41.36
CA VAL A 98 -25.83 -2.39 40.28
C VAL A 98 -25.38 -3.74 40.82
N GLU A 99 -24.44 -3.77 41.77
CA GLU A 99 -23.97 -5.01 42.40
C GLU A 99 -25.11 -5.76 43.13
N GLU A 100 -25.86 -5.04 43.97
CA GLU A 100 -27.02 -5.61 44.68
C GLU A 100 -28.11 -6.11 43.72
N TRP A 101 -28.31 -5.39 42.60
CA TRP A 101 -29.26 -5.80 41.57
C TRP A 101 -28.81 -7.08 40.85
N LEU A 102 -27.54 -7.17 40.46
CA LEU A 102 -26.98 -8.37 39.80
C LEU A 102 -27.01 -9.59 40.72
N GLU A 103 -26.70 -9.41 42.00
CA GLU A 103 -26.76 -10.48 42.99
C GLU A 103 -28.20 -10.94 43.23
N ARG A 104 -29.18 -10.03 43.23
CA ARG A 104 -30.60 -10.39 43.41
C ARG A 104 -31.22 -11.06 42.19
N GLU A 105 -31.00 -10.51 41.00
CA GLU A 105 -31.71 -10.93 39.80
C GLU A 105 -31.06 -12.16 39.14
N ILE A 106 -29.73 -12.24 39.18
CA ILE A 106 -28.94 -13.27 38.49
C ILE A 106 -28.29 -14.23 39.50
N GLY A 107 -28.13 -13.83 40.76
CA GLY A 107 -27.46 -14.67 41.77
C GLY A 107 -25.95 -14.70 41.65
N VAL A 108 -25.34 -13.75 40.92
CA VAL A 108 -23.89 -13.69 40.69
C VAL A 108 -23.30 -12.50 41.42
N LYS A 109 -22.30 -12.76 42.26
CA LYS A 109 -21.51 -11.73 42.91
C LYS A 109 -20.46 -11.18 41.94
N VAL A 110 -20.59 -9.91 41.58
CA VAL A 110 -19.76 -9.23 40.57
C VAL A 110 -19.08 -8.03 41.23
N ASN A 111 -17.81 -7.79 40.90
CA ASN A 111 -17.11 -6.56 41.29
C ASN A 111 -17.23 -5.55 40.14
N VAL A 112 -17.94 -4.44 40.36
CA VAL A 112 -18.12 -3.38 39.36
C VAL A 112 -17.05 -2.30 39.57
N LYS A 113 -16.27 -1.98 38.53
CA LYS A 113 -15.23 -0.95 38.60
C LYS A 113 -15.79 0.46 38.54
N GLU A 114 -16.70 0.67 37.59
CA GLU A 114 -17.32 1.95 37.32
C GLU A 114 -18.73 1.71 36.80
N ALA A 115 -19.70 2.51 37.24
CA ALA A 115 -21.05 2.49 36.73
C ALA A 115 -21.53 3.89 36.36
N PHE A 116 -22.03 4.05 35.13
CA PHE A 116 -22.52 5.32 34.62
C PHE A 116 -24.00 5.22 34.25
N LYS A 117 -24.77 6.22 34.68
CA LYS A 117 -26.16 6.37 34.27
C LYS A 117 -26.20 7.09 32.92
N ILE A 118 -26.61 6.40 31.86
CA ILE A 118 -26.66 6.97 30.50
C ILE A 118 -27.90 7.86 30.34
N ASN A 119 -29.05 7.42 30.86
CA ASN A 119 -30.33 8.11 30.68
C ASN A 119 -31.05 8.34 32.01
N LYS A 120 -31.90 9.36 32.07
CA LYS A 120 -32.60 9.77 33.30
C LYS A 120 -33.39 8.63 33.95
N ASP A 121 -33.88 7.64 33.20
CA ASP A 121 -34.86 6.71 33.79
C ASP A 121 -34.50 5.23 33.83
N LYS A 122 -33.73 4.60 32.91
CA LYS A 122 -33.65 3.12 32.89
C LYS A 122 -32.39 2.44 32.34
N MET A 123 -31.34 3.17 31.94
CA MET A 123 -30.14 2.57 31.34
C MET A 123 -28.89 2.92 32.13
N MET A 124 -28.13 1.89 32.49
CA MET A 124 -26.84 2.01 33.15
C MET A 124 -25.78 1.23 32.41
N LEU A 125 -24.59 1.81 32.29
CA LEU A 125 -23.39 1.16 31.78
C LEU A 125 -22.54 0.74 32.98
N ALA A 126 -22.27 -0.54 33.13
CA ALA A 126 -21.40 -1.05 34.18
C ALA A 126 -20.14 -1.65 33.55
N LYS A 127 -18.97 -1.24 34.04
CA LYS A 127 -17.68 -1.84 33.71
C LYS A 127 -17.35 -2.93 34.71
N ILE A 128 -17.30 -4.18 34.27
CA ILE A 128 -17.00 -5.34 35.10
C ILE A 128 -15.49 -5.60 35.09
N GLU A 129 -14.93 -6.09 36.19
CA GLU A 129 -13.50 -6.43 36.22
C GLU A 129 -13.16 -7.68 35.40
N ASN A 130 -14.01 -8.71 35.49
CA ASN A 130 -13.73 -10.03 34.95
C ASN A 130 -14.68 -10.40 33.79
N TRP A 131 -14.09 -10.80 32.66
CA TRP A 131 -14.84 -11.19 31.46
C TRP A 131 -15.69 -12.45 31.67
N GLU A 132 -15.23 -13.39 32.49
CA GLU A 132 -15.97 -14.63 32.77
C GLU A 132 -17.30 -14.35 33.48
N GLN A 133 -17.32 -13.37 34.38
CA GLN A 133 -18.54 -12.94 35.07
C GLN A 133 -19.53 -12.33 34.08
N LYS A 134 -19.03 -11.54 33.13
CA LYS A 134 -19.87 -10.98 32.06
C LYS A 134 -20.55 -12.07 31.23
N LYS A 135 -19.86 -13.17 30.92
CA LYS A 135 -20.42 -14.27 30.13
C LYS A 135 -21.65 -14.90 30.80
N ASN A 136 -21.70 -14.91 32.13
CA ASN A 136 -22.85 -15.45 32.87
C ASN A 136 -24.03 -14.47 32.97
N ILE A 137 -23.80 -13.17 32.73
CA ILE A 137 -24.80 -12.11 32.90
C ILE A 137 -25.63 -11.91 31.64
N MET A 138 -25.10 -12.20 30.44
CA MET A 138 -25.78 -12.22 29.11
C MET A 138 -26.90 -11.19 28.88
N LEU A 139 -26.82 -10.01 29.49
CA LEU A 139 -27.73 -8.90 29.27
C LEU A 139 -27.03 -7.90 28.33
N ASN A 140 -27.48 -7.85 27.09
CA ASN A 140 -27.14 -6.87 26.04
C ASN A 140 -25.69 -6.34 26.06
N ASP A 141 -24.86 -6.88 25.18
CA ASP A 141 -23.50 -6.38 24.96
C ASP A 141 -23.49 -4.91 24.48
N ASP A 142 -22.55 -4.12 25.02
CA ASP A 142 -22.22 -2.79 24.49
C ASP A 142 -21.44 -2.93 23.19
N LEU A 143 -22.15 -3.23 22.11
CA LEU A 143 -21.60 -3.40 20.78
C LEU A 143 -21.22 -2.06 20.16
N THR A 144 -20.16 -2.05 19.36
CA THR A 144 -19.78 -0.90 18.54
C THR A 144 -20.87 -0.58 17.50
N LYS A 145 -20.84 0.61 16.92
CA LYS A 145 -21.81 1.01 15.89
C LYS A 145 -21.78 0.05 14.69
N GLU A 146 -20.58 -0.34 14.26
CA GLU A 146 -20.35 -1.26 13.15
C GLU A 146 -20.84 -2.69 13.46
N GLU A 147 -20.59 -3.18 14.68
CA GLU A 147 -21.12 -4.47 15.13
C GLU A 147 -22.65 -4.49 15.15
N ARG A 148 -23.29 -3.40 15.62
CA ARG A 148 -24.75 -3.28 15.58
C ARG A 148 -25.28 -3.26 14.15
N GLU A 149 -24.61 -2.54 13.24
CA GLU A 149 -24.98 -2.53 11.82
C GLU A 149 -24.80 -3.92 11.19
N THR A 150 -23.73 -4.63 11.54
CA THR A 150 -23.46 -6.00 11.07
C THR A 150 -24.51 -6.98 11.59
N GLN A 151 -24.86 -6.90 12.88
CA GLN A 151 -25.97 -7.69 13.44
C GLN A 151 -27.31 -7.33 12.81
N LYS A 152 -27.55 -6.06 12.48
CA LYS A 152 -28.77 -5.64 11.79
C LYS A 152 -28.84 -6.27 10.39
N LYS A 153 -27.75 -6.22 9.62
CA LYS A 153 -27.64 -6.89 8.31
C LYS A 153 -27.84 -8.39 8.40
N LEU A 154 -27.23 -9.05 9.40
CA LEU A 154 -27.43 -10.49 9.66
C LEU A 154 -28.90 -10.80 9.98
N ARG A 155 -29.55 -9.98 10.81
CA ARG A 155 -30.98 -10.14 11.11
C ARG A 155 -31.88 -9.92 9.90
N GLU A 156 -31.51 -9.01 9.00
CA GLU A 156 -32.22 -8.77 7.74
C GLU A 156 -32.06 -9.97 6.80
N LEU A 157 -30.83 -10.45 6.59
CA LEU A 157 -30.54 -11.67 5.81
C LEU A 157 -31.27 -12.90 6.38
N ALA A 158 -31.27 -13.08 7.71
CA ALA A 158 -31.97 -14.18 8.36
C ALA A 158 -33.50 -14.04 8.30
N ARG A 159 -34.05 -12.85 8.04
CA ARG A 159 -35.49 -12.68 7.73
C ARG A 159 -35.76 -13.04 6.28
N GLU A 160 -34.94 -12.58 5.34
CA GLU A 160 -35.07 -12.94 3.93
C GLU A 160 -34.99 -14.46 3.71
N GLU A 161 -34.07 -15.16 4.37
CA GLU A 161 -33.98 -16.62 4.26
C GLU A 161 -35.19 -17.34 4.90
N ARG A 162 -35.81 -16.77 5.94
CA ARG A 162 -37.09 -17.27 6.50
C ARG A 162 -38.24 -17.08 5.52
N ASP A 163 -38.31 -15.92 4.89
CA ASP A 163 -39.35 -15.62 3.90
C ASP A 163 -39.20 -16.51 2.66
N ARG A 164 -37.98 -16.96 2.35
CA ARG A 164 -37.67 -18.00 1.35
C ARG A 164 -37.98 -19.43 1.82
N GLY A 165 -38.44 -19.62 3.05
CA GLY A 165 -38.87 -20.91 3.61
C GLY A 165 -37.75 -21.81 4.15
N LYS A 166 -36.52 -21.30 4.30
CA LYS A 166 -35.41 -22.03 4.93
C LYS A 166 -35.42 -21.82 6.43
N ARG A 167 -35.05 -22.86 7.19
CA ARG A 167 -34.98 -22.77 8.66
C ARG A 167 -33.70 -22.07 9.07
N THR A 168 -33.82 -21.05 9.91
CA THR A 168 -32.72 -20.16 10.33
C THR A 168 -31.56 -20.84 11.07
N GLY A 169 -31.78 -22.02 11.64
CA GLY A 169 -30.74 -22.74 12.37
C GLY A 169 -29.56 -23.17 11.49
N GLU A 170 -29.80 -23.45 10.20
CA GLU A 170 -28.75 -23.91 9.27
C GLU A 170 -27.99 -22.75 8.62
N THR A 171 -28.51 -21.51 8.69
CA THR A 171 -27.89 -20.34 8.06
C THR A 171 -26.94 -19.57 8.98
N GLU A 172 -27.19 -19.49 10.29
CA GLU A 172 -26.27 -18.81 11.22
C GLU A 172 -24.93 -19.54 11.35
N GLU A 173 -24.96 -20.88 11.38
CA GLU A 173 -23.74 -21.70 11.42
C GLU A 173 -22.93 -21.60 10.11
N ASN A 174 -23.61 -21.66 8.95
CA ASN A 174 -22.97 -21.51 7.65
C ASN A 174 -22.42 -20.08 7.39
N LEU A 175 -23.12 -19.02 7.83
CA LEU A 175 -22.63 -17.65 7.67
C LEU A 175 -21.43 -17.36 8.58
N LEU A 176 -21.40 -17.90 9.81
CA LEU A 176 -20.25 -17.77 10.69
C LEU A 176 -19.04 -18.57 10.17
N GLU A 177 -19.27 -19.75 9.59
CA GLU A 177 -18.20 -20.52 8.94
C GLU A 177 -17.68 -19.86 7.66
N GLU A 178 -18.54 -19.23 6.86
CA GLU A 178 -18.12 -18.46 5.67
C GLU A 178 -17.34 -17.19 6.06
N ASP A 179 -17.76 -16.44 7.09
CA ASP A 179 -17.05 -15.24 7.56
C ASP A 179 -15.69 -15.59 8.20
N ASP A 180 -15.61 -16.66 9.00
CA ASP A 180 -14.34 -17.12 9.58
C ASP A 180 -13.41 -17.72 8.51
N SER A 181 -13.96 -18.37 7.49
CA SER A 181 -13.20 -18.87 6.34
C SER A 181 -12.70 -17.72 5.46
N ALA A 182 -13.55 -16.72 5.20
CA ALA A 182 -13.17 -15.51 4.47
C ALA A 182 -12.10 -14.71 5.23
N ARG A 183 -12.23 -14.54 6.56
CA ARG A 183 -11.23 -13.90 7.42
C ARG A 183 -9.93 -14.69 7.51
N LYS A 184 -9.97 -16.02 7.55
CA LYS A 184 -8.75 -16.86 7.47
C LYS A 184 -8.09 -16.77 6.10
N CYS A 185 -8.87 -16.68 5.02
CA CYS A 185 -8.37 -16.50 3.67
C CYS A 185 -7.69 -15.13 3.48
N THR A 186 -8.28 -14.03 3.96
CA THR A 186 -7.66 -12.70 3.88
C THR A 186 -6.41 -12.59 4.75
N ARG A 187 -6.39 -13.21 5.94
CA ARG A 187 -5.20 -13.24 6.80
C ARG A 187 -4.04 -14.06 6.22
N ARG A 188 -4.34 -15.18 5.55
CA ARG A 188 -3.33 -15.95 4.80
C ARG A 188 -2.84 -15.15 3.60
N ARG A 189 -3.75 -14.54 2.83
CA ARG A 189 -3.39 -13.76 1.64
C ARG A 189 -2.53 -12.54 1.97
N GLY A 190 -2.84 -11.82 3.05
CA GLY A 190 -2.01 -10.69 3.52
C GLY A 190 -0.64 -11.14 4.04
N GLY A 191 -0.56 -12.27 4.74
CA GLY A 191 0.71 -12.85 5.17
C GLY A 191 1.57 -13.38 4.01
N ASP A 192 0.94 -13.99 3.01
CA ASP A 192 1.61 -14.50 1.81
C ASP A 192 2.05 -13.35 0.89
N GLU A 193 1.24 -12.28 0.73
CA GLU A 193 1.64 -11.05 -0.01
C GLU A 193 2.76 -10.27 0.68
N GLU A 194 2.79 -10.22 2.02
CA GLU A 194 3.94 -9.66 2.75
C GLU A 194 5.20 -10.50 2.55
N ARG A 195 5.05 -11.83 2.48
CA ARG A 195 6.17 -12.76 2.27
C ARG A 195 6.70 -12.69 0.83
N GLU A 196 5.81 -12.59 -0.16
CA GLU A 196 6.16 -12.38 -1.56
C GLU A 196 6.82 -11.01 -1.78
N ASN A 197 6.32 -9.93 -1.16
CA ASN A 197 6.98 -8.62 -1.25
C ASN A 197 8.35 -8.59 -0.57
N ARG A 198 8.54 -9.33 0.54
CA ARG A 198 9.83 -9.44 1.20
C ARG A 198 10.82 -10.24 0.36
N ASN A 199 10.38 -11.36 -0.23
CA ASN A 199 11.18 -12.16 -1.14
C ASN A 199 11.49 -11.43 -2.47
N GLY A 200 10.55 -10.62 -2.97
CA GLY A 200 10.75 -9.80 -4.16
C GLY A 200 11.80 -8.72 -3.97
N LYS A 201 11.76 -7.99 -2.84
CA LYS A 201 12.78 -7.00 -2.49
C LYS A 201 14.15 -7.63 -2.24
N GLU A 202 14.22 -8.77 -1.55
CA GLU A 202 15.47 -9.51 -1.36
C GLU A 202 16.01 -10.08 -2.69
N GLY A 203 15.14 -10.47 -3.62
CA GLY A 203 15.52 -10.90 -4.97
C GLY A 203 16.10 -9.77 -5.81
N GLU A 204 15.45 -8.61 -5.81
CA GLU A 204 15.90 -7.43 -6.56
C GLU A 204 17.21 -6.85 -6.01
N GLU A 205 17.41 -6.89 -4.68
CA GLU A 205 18.71 -6.54 -4.07
C GLU A 205 19.81 -7.55 -4.44
N ARG A 206 19.51 -8.86 -4.46
CA ARG A 206 20.47 -9.88 -4.89
C ARG A 206 20.85 -9.74 -6.36
N GLU A 207 19.89 -9.41 -7.23
CA GLU A 207 20.14 -9.18 -8.66
C GLU A 207 21.03 -7.95 -8.89
N LYS A 208 20.77 -6.84 -8.18
CA LYS A 208 21.63 -5.64 -8.22
C LYS A 208 23.05 -5.93 -7.72
N VAL A 209 23.20 -6.73 -6.66
CA VAL A 209 24.53 -7.16 -6.17
C VAL A 209 25.24 -8.06 -7.18
N GLN A 210 24.50 -8.93 -7.88
CA GLN A 210 25.04 -9.78 -8.95
C GLN A 210 25.47 -8.97 -10.18
N GLU A 211 24.71 -7.95 -10.60
CA GLU A 211 25.10 -7.09 -11.71
C GLU A 211 26.35 -6.25 -11.39
N VAL A 212 26.44 -5.69 -10.18
CA VAL A 212 27.64 -4.95 -9.74
C VAL A 212 28.87 -5.85 -9.71
N THR A 213 28.75 -7.08 -9.20
CA THR A 213 29.86 -8.04 -9.18
C THR A 213 30.24 -8.55 -10.57
N ARG A 214 29.27 -8.69 -11.48
CA ARG A 214 29.52 -9.06 -12.88
C ARG A 214 30.26 -7.96 -13.64
N GLY A 215 29.85 -6.70 -13.47
CA GLY A 215 30.56 -5.54 -14.04
C GLY A 215 32.00 -5.43 -13.52
N GLN A 216 32.22 -5.65 -12.21
CA GLN A 216 33.58 -5.67 -11.63
C GLN A 216 34.45 -6.82 -12.15
N PHE A 217 33.85 -7.95 -12.53
CA PHE A 217 34.58 -9.08 -13.10
C PHE A 217 34.97 -8.82 -14.55
N GLU A 218 34.08 -8.21 -15.33
CA GLU A 218 34.33 -7.82 -16.72
C GLU A 218 35.45 -6.76 -16.81
N ASP A 219 35.45 -5.75 -15.93
CA ASP A 219 36.52 -4.74 -15.85
C ASP A 219 37.88 -5.35 -15.50
N ARG A 220 37.93 -6.33 -14.58
CA ARG A 220 39.17 -7.06 -14.25
C ARG A 220 39.68 -7.90 -15.41
N THR A 221 38.79 -8.55 -16.17
CA THR A 221 39.20 -9.31 -17.35
C THR A 221 39.71 -8.41 -18.48
N TYR A 222 39.14 -7.22 -18.63
CA TYR A 222 39.63 -6.23 -19.59
C TYR A 222 41.00 -5.67 -19.20
N ALA A 223 41.22 -5.36 -17.91
CA ALA A 223 42.51 -4.94 -17.39
C ALA A 223 43.60 -6.01 -17.60
N ALA A 224 43.32 -7.27 -17.28
CA ALA A 224 44.26 -8.38 -17.47
C ALA A 224 44.59 -8.66 -18.95
N LYS A 225 43.66 -8.38 -19.86
CA LYS A 225 43.90 -8.48 -21.32
C LYS A 225 44.81 -7.35 -21.80
N CYS A 226 44.60 -6.12 -21.33
CA CYS A 226 45.47 -4.98 -21.62
C CYS A 226 46.91 -5.16 -21.08
N GLU A 227 47.08 -5.79 -19.92
CA GLU A 227 48.43 -6.09 -19.38
C GLU A 227 49.17 -7.13 -20.23
N ARG A 228 48.50 -8.21 -20.66
CA ARG A 228 49.10 -9.20 -21.58
C ARG A 228 49.48 -8.60 -22.94
N GLU A 229 48.70 -7.67 -23.47
CA GLU A 229 49.04 -6.97 -24.72
C GLU A 229 50.21 -5.98 -24.55
N ARG A 230 50.41 -5.43 -23.34
CA ARG A 230 51.60 -4.63 -23.02
C ARG A 230 52.86 -5.48 -22.88
N GLU A 231 52.78 -6.62 -22.19
CA GLU A 231 53.92 -7.54 -22.05
C GLU A 231 54.33 -8.14 -23.41
N GLY A 232 53.36 -8.55 -24.23
CA GLY A 232 53.62 -9.09 -25.57
C GLY A 232 54.16 -8.06 -26.59
N ASN A 233 53.90 -6.77 -26.39
CA ASN A 233 54.48 -5.70 -27.22
C ASN A 233 55.81 -5.17 -26.67
N GLY A 234 56.09 -5.29 -25.36
CA GLY A 234 57.38 -4.93 -24.77
C GLY A 234 58.55 -5.74 -25.36
N GLU A 235 58.35 -7.02 -25.64
CA GLU A 235 59.38 -7.86 -26.27
C GLU A 235 59.67 -7.52 -27.74
N LYS A 236 58.69 -6.96 -28.48
CA LYS A 236 58.88 -6.62 -29.90
C LYS A 236 59.63 -5.31 -30.13
N TYR A 237 59.68 -4.40 -29.15
CA TYR A 237 60.39 -3.13 -29.28
C TYR A 237 61.77 -3.11 -28.60
N GLY A 238 62.10 -4.09 -27.74
CA GLY A 238 63.44 -4.24 -27.16
C GLY A 238 64.50 -4.81 -28.12
N ALA A 239 64.09 -5.58 -29.14
CA ALA A 239 65.04 -6.23 -30.06
C ALA A 239 65.53 -5.36 -31.22
N LYS A 240 64.91 -4.19 -31.48
CA LYS A 240 65.28 -3.32 -32.62
C LYS A 240 66.29 -2.21 -32.28
N THR A 241 66.53 -1.92 -31.01
CA THR A 241 67.48 -0.87 -30.58
C THR A 241 68.87 -1.41 -30.23
N ALA A 242 69.03 -2.71 -29.97
CA ALA A 242 70.35 -3.31 -29.69
C ALA A 242 71.21 -3.58 -30.94
N GLY A 243 70.62 -3.59 -32.14
CA GLY A 243 71.35 -3.88 -33.40
C GLY A 243 72.02 -2.68 -34.08
N ARG A 244 71.90 -1.47 -33.52
CA ARG A 244 72.37 -0.22 -34.19
C ARG A 244 73.65 0.39 -33.58
N TRP A 245 74.29 -0.29 -32.62
CA TRP A 245 75.50 0.21 -31.94
C TRP A 245 76.70 -0.75 -32.02
N MET A 246 76.71 -1.70 -32.96
CA MET A 246 77.88 -2.58 -33.22
C MET A 246 78.33 -2.55 -34.70
N LYS A 247 78.48 -1.36 -35.27
CA LYS A 247 79.25 -1.16 -36.50
C LYS A 247 79.85 0.24 -36.49
N GLU A 248 80.98 0.37 -35.82
CA GLU A 248 82.10 1.26 -36.15
C GLU A 248 83.37 0.70 -35.48
#